data_AF-A0A8H4U7V3-F1
#
_entry.id   AF-A0A8H4U7V3-F1
#
_cell.length_a   1.000
_cell.length_b   1.000
_cell.length_c   1.000
_cell.angle_alpha   90.00
_cell.angle_beta   90.00
_cell.angle_gamma   90.00
#
_symmetry.space_group_name_H-M   'P 1'
#
loop_
_entity.id
_entity.type
_entity.pdbx_description
1 polymer ?
#
loop_
_entity_poly.entity_id
_entity_poly.type
_entity_poly.pdbx_seq_one_letter_code
_entity_poly.pdbx_strand_id
1 'polypeptide(L)'
;MQRALSTRARASVLSSAATKYRAGGLSQQVRFAHKELKFGVEGRAALLAGVDTLARAVATTLGPKGRNVLIESSFGSPKITKDGVTVARAVSLKDKFENLGARLLQDVASKTNEVAGDGTTTATCHLYTSE
;
A
#
# COMPACT_ATOMS: atom_id res chain seq x y z
N MET A 1 0.61 -76.93 15.89
CA MET A 1 -0.33 -75.81 15.75
C MET A 1 0.38 -74.67 15.03
N GLN A 2 -0.16 -74.25 13.87
CA GLN A 2 -0.02 -72.97 13.12
C GLN A 2 1.41 -72.37 12.98
N ARG A 3 2.08 -72.60 11.82
CA ARG A 3 2.13 -71.72 10.62
C ARG A 3 2.78 -70.34 10.86
N ALA A 4 4.06 -70.21 10.52
CA ALA A 4 4.73 -68.93 10.30
C ALA A 4 5.54 -68.94 8.97
N LEU A 5 5.01 -68.15 8.04
CA LEU A 5 5.70 -67.28 7.09
C LEU A 5 6.65 -67.89 6.05
N SER A 6 6.06 -67.97 4.85
CA SER A 6 6.59 -68.27 3.53
C SER A 6 7.62 -67.25 3.04
N THR A 7 8.74 -67.79 2.54
CA THR A 7 9.44 -67.47 1.27
C THR A 7 9.99 -66.07 0.96
N ARG A 8 11.33 -66.05 0.94
CA ARG A 8 12.20 -65.88 -0.25
C ARG A 8 12.28 -64.49 -0.90
N ALA A 9 13.43 -63.86 -0.64
CA ALA A 9 13.99 -62.74 -1.39
C ALA A 9 14.01 -62.98 -2.90
N ARG A 10 13.60 -61.96 -3.67
CA ARG A 10 13.95 -61.79 -5.07
C ARG A 10 14.39 -60.34 -5.29
N ALA A 11 15.68 -60.18 -5.53
CA ALA A 11 16.22 -59.03 -6.23
C ALA A 11 15.86 -59.14 -7.71
N SER A 12 15.42 -58.05 -8.34
CA SER A 12 15.57 -57.88 -9.79
C SER A 12 15.41 -56.41 -10.19
N VAL A 13 16.54 -55.88 -10.69
CA VAL A 13 16.71 -54.93 -11.80
C VAL A 13 16.24 -53.48 -11.67
N LEU A 14 17.23 -52.59 -11.79
CA LEU A 14 17.10 -51.19 -12.19
C LEU A 14 16.29 -51.05 -13.47
N SER A 15 15.40 -50.05 -13.52
CA SER A 15 15.14 -49.29 -14.74
C SER A 15 14.41 -47.98 -14.44
N SER A 16 15.08 -46.88 -14.77
CA SER A 16 14.49 -45.67 -15.38
C SER A 16 13.20 -45.10 -14.77
N ALA A 17 13.36 -44.10 -13.90
CA ALA A 17 12.40 -43.00 -13.79
C ALA A 17 13.08 -41.71 -13.31
N ALA A 18 14.01 -41.21 -14.10
CA ALA A 18 14.40 -39.80 -14.04
C ALA A 18 13.22 -38.95 -14.51
N THR A 19 12.31 -38.59 -13.61
CA THR A 19 11.22 -37.64 -13.90
C THR A 19 11.32 -36.44 -12.99
N LYS A 20 12.07 -35.45 -13.49
CA LYS A 20 11.72 -34.02 -13.49
C LYS A 20 11.08 -33.48 -12.20
N TYR A 21 11.86 -33.34 -11.14
CA TYR A 21 11.64 -32.21 -10.24
C TYR A 21 12.10 -30.95 -10.98
N ARG A 22 11.14 -30.30 -11.64
CA ARG A 22 11.26 -28.95 -12.16
C ARG A 22 11.72 -28.06 -11.01
N ALA A 23 13.00 -27.71 -11.00
CA ALA A 23 13.48 -26.51 -10.34
C ALA A 23 12.86 -25.33 -11.10
N GLY A 24 11.62 -24.99 -10.73
CA GLY A 24 11.03 -23.70 -11.04
C GLY A 24 11.78 -22.66 -10.24
N GLY A 25 12.96 -22.28 -10.73
CA GLY A 25 13.56 -21.01 -10.36
C GLY A 25 12.53 -19.95 -10.71
N LEU A 26 11.89 -19.40 -9.69
CA LEU A 26 11.30 -18.08 -9.77
C LEU A 26 12.47 -17.15 -10.09
N SER A 27 12.75 -17.03 -11.39
CA SER A 27 13.35 -15.83 -11.95
C SER A 27 12.32 -14.74 -11.65
N GLN A 28 12.40 -14.22 -10.44
CA GLN A 28 11.84 -12.94 -10.10
C GLN A 28 12.55 -11.98 -11.04
N GLN A 29 11.93 -11.76 -12.21
CA GLN A 29 12.33 -10.73 -13.13
C GLN A 29 12.29 -9.47 -12.29
N VAL A 30 13.46 -9.05 -11.83
CA VAL A 30 13.65 -7.73 -11.25
C VAL A 30 13.30 -6.82 -12.40
N ARG A 31 12.05 -6.35 -12.42
CA ARG A 31 11.60 -5.34 -13.35
C ARG A 31 12.42 -4.11 -13.00
N PHE A 32 13.56 -3.96 -13.65
CA PHE A 32 14.32 -2.72 -13.64
C PHE A 32 13.52 -1.71 -14.48
N ALA A 33 12.45 -1.20 -13.88
CA ALA A 33 11.84 0.04 -14.32
C ALA A 33 12.87 1.14 -14.06
N HIS A 34 13.14 1.94 -15.09
CA HIS A 34 13.95 3.15 -14.93
C HIS A 34 13.35 4.00 -13.81
N LYS A 35 14.19 4.38 -12.85
CA LYS A 35 13.78 5.25 -11.74
C LYS A 35 14.10 6.68 -12.15
N GLU A 36 13.07 7.52 -12.18
CA GLU A 36 13.24 8.94 -12.34
C GLU A 36 13.71 9.53 -11.00
N LEU A 37 14.77 10.33 -11.05
CA LEU A 37 15.36 10.96 -9.87
C LEU A 37 15.27 12.48 -10.03
N LYS A 38 14.64 13.14 -9.07
CA LYS A 38 14.59 14.60 -8.95
C LYS A 38 15.33 15.01 -7.70
N PHE A 39 16.18 16.03 -7.80
CA PHE A 39 17.02 16.49 -6.70
C PHE A 39 16.77 17.97 -6.39
N GLY A 40 17.18 18.39 -5.19
CA GLY A 40 17.17 19.80 -4.81
C GLY A 40 15.76 20.38 -4.66
N VAL A 41 15.58 21.61 -5.15
CA VAL A 41 14.37 22.41 -4.94
C VAL A 41 13.19 21.85 -5.72
N GLU A 42 13.39 21.37 -6.95
CA GLU A 42 12.33 20.86 -7.82
C GLU A 42 11.65 19.61 -7.23
N GLY A 43 12.44 18.69 -6.68
CA GLY A 43 11.90 17.51 -6.00
C GLY A 43 11.08 17.86 -4.76
N ARG A 44 11.53 18.84 -3.97
CA ARG A 44 10.79 19.33 -2.81
C ARG A 44 9.51 20.06 -3.20
N ALA A 45 9.54 20.87 -4.25
CA ALA A 45 8.36 21.59 -4.74
C ALA A 45 7.28 20.61 -5.20
N ALA A 46 7.65 19.55 -5.93
CA ALA A 46 6.71 18.51 -6.34
C ALA A 46 6.12 17.74 -5.14
N LEU A 47 6.95 17.40 -4.15
CA LEU A 47 6.45 16.78 -2.91
C LEU A 47 5.47 17.71 -2.16
N LEU A 48 5.83 18.98 -2.03
CA LEU A 48 5.02 19.99 -1.33
C LEU A 48 3.69 20.21 -2.03
N ALA A 49 3.65 20.26 -3.36
CA ALA A 49 2.39 20.36 -4.12
C ALA A 49 1.43 19.19 -3.84
N GLY A 50 1.97 17.97 -3.73
CA GLY A 50 1.19 16.79 -3.37
C GLY A 50 0.67 16.82 -1.92
N VAL A 51 1.52 17.25 -1.00
CA VAL A 51 1.18 17.44 0.43
C VAL A 51 0.09 18.51 0.58
N ASP A 52 0.25 19.66 -0.08
CA ASP A 52 -0.70 20.79 -0.06
C ASP A 52 -2.08 20.37 -0.57
N THR A 53 -2.12 19.66 -1.70
CA THR A 53 -3.38 19.19 -2.29
C THR A 53 -4.16 18.29 -1.33
N LEU A 54 -3.47 17.35 -0.67
CA LEU A 54 -4.09 16.47 0.31
C LEU A 54 -4.52 17.23 1.57
N ALA A 55 -3.65 18.09 2.09
CA ALA A 55 -3.91 18.86 3.30
C ALA A 55 -5.12 19.77 3.14
N ARG A 56 -5.27 20.45 2.00
CA ARG A 56 -6.45 21.27 1.69
C ARG A 56 -7.73 20.45 1.68
N ALA A 57 -7.71 19.25 1.10
CA ALA A 57 -8.89 18.39 1.07
C ALA A 57 -9.33 17.98 2.48
N VAL A 58 -8.40 17.52 3.32
CA VAL A 58 -8.69 17.08 4.70
C VAL A 58 -9.04 18.27 5.61
N ALA A 59 -8.42 19.44 5.41
CA ALA A 59 -8.72 20.64 6.20
C ALA A 59 -10.18 21.09 6.08
N THR A 60 -10.85 20.82 4.96
CA THR A 60 -12.28 21.17 4.81
C THR A 60 -13.19 20.40 5.77
N THR A 61 -12.76 19.24 6.26
CA THR A 61 -13.54 18.41 7.19
C THR A 61 -13.23 18.70 8.66
N LEU A 62 -12.30 19.63 8.95
CA LEU A 62 -11.90 19.93 10.32
C LEU A 62 -12.96 20.78 11.06
N GLY A 63 -13.22 20.41 12.31
CA GLY A 63 -14.01 21.19 13.27
C GLY A 63 -15.53 21.02 13.16
N PRO A 64 -16.31 21.65 14.06
CA PRO A 64 -17.76 21.49 14.13
C PRO A 64 -18.51 22.08 12.92
N LYS A 65 -17.85 22.99 12.17
CA LYS A 65 -18.34 23.55 10.91
C LYS A 65 -17.68 22.92 9.67
N GLY A 66 -17.05 21.75 9.83
CA GLY A 66 -16.47 20.99 8.72
C GLY A 66 -17.50 20.68 7.64
N ARG A 67 -17.09 20.87 6.38
CA ARG A 67 -17.89 20.61 5.18
C ARG A 67 -17.83 19.14 4.81
N ASN A 68 -18.82 18.70 4.03
CA ASN A 68 -18.83 17.36 3.47
C ASN A 68 -17.89 17.28 2.27
N VAL A 69 -17.13 16.20 2.18
CA VAL A 69 -16.35 15.85 0.98
C VAL A 69 -17.06 14.71 0.27
N LEU A 70 -17.17 14.83 -1.05
CA LEU A 70 -17.71 13.79 -1.92
C LEU A 70 -16.55 12.98 -2.50
N ILE A 71 -16.64 11.67 -2.38
CA ILE A 71 -15.66 10.72 -2.89
C ILE A 71 -16.34 9.87 -3.95
N GLU A 72 -15.75 9.83 -5.14
CA GLU A 72 -16.18 8.93 -6.21
C GLU A 72 -15.90 7.48 -5.80
N SER A 73 -16.92 6.63 -5.92
CA SER A 73 -16.80 5.18 -5.71
C SER A 73 -16.90 4.50 -7.07
N SER A 74 -16.04 3.51 -7.34
CA SER A 74 -16.05 2.77 -8.60
C SER A 74 -17.34 1.96 -8.83
N PHE A 75 -18.12 1.72 -7.77
CA PHE A 75 -19.39 1.02 -7.84
C PHE A 75 -20.42 1.72 -6.95
N GLY A 76 -21.60 1.97 -7.51
CA GLY A 76 -22.74 2.52 -6.78
C GLY A 76 -22.78 4.05 -6.67
N SER A 77 -23.31 4.54 -5.55
CA SER A 77 -23.46 5.98 -5.29
C SER A 77 -22.18 6.60 -4.70
N PRO A 78 -21.93 7.91 -4.92
CA PRO A 78 -20.78 8.60 -4.35
C PRO A 78 -20.84 8.60 -2.82
N LYS A 79 -19.69 8.45 -2.18
CA LYS A 79 -19.59 8.44 -0.72
C LYS A 79 -19.45 9.87 -0.21
N ILE A 80 -20.37 10.30 0.64
CA ILE A 80 -20.31 11.61 1.31
C ILE A 80 -19.72 11.37 2.70
N THR A 81 -18.63 12.06 3.04
CA THR A 81 -17.96 11.89 4.34
C THR A 81 -17.49 13.22 4.94
N LYS A 82 -17.42 13.27 6.27
CA LYS A 82 -16.73 14.29 7.05
C LYS A 82 -15.49 13.75 7.77
N ASP A 83 -15.16 12.47 7.55
CA ASP A 83 -13.98 11.86 8.14
C ASP A 83 -12.75 12.15 7.28
N GLY A 84 -11.83 12.95 7.83
CA GLY A 84 -10.57 13.32 7.19
C GLY A 84 -9.68 12.13 6.88
N VAL A 85 -9.72 11.05 7.68
CA VAL A 85 -8.91 9.84 7.43
C VAL A 85 -9.41 9.11 6.18
N THR A 86 -10.73 8.96 6.05
CA THR A 86 -11.34 8.38 4.86
C THR A 86 -11.05 9.24 3.62
N VAL A 87 -11.11 10.57 3.74
CA VAL A 87 -10.76 11.49 2.63
C VAL A 87 -9.30 11.29 2.24
N ALA A 88 -8.38 11.27 3.21
CA ALA A 88 -6.96 11.14 2.95
C ALA A 88 -6.63 9.85 2.18
N ARG A 89 -7.29 8.73 2.53
CA ARG A 89 -7.10 7.43 1.88
C ARG A 89 -7.64 7.35 0.45
N ALA A 90 -8.61 8.18 0.10
CA ALA A 90 -9.22 8.18 -1.23
C ALA A 90 -8.43 9.01 -2.25
N VAL A 91 -7.55 9.90 -1.80
CA VAL A 91 -6.80 10.79 -2.69
C VAL A 91 -5.60 10.05 -3.27
N SER A 92 -5.51 10.04 -4.60
CA SER A 92 -4.37 9.53 -5.37
C SER A 92 -4.06 10.52 -6.49
N LEU A 93 -2.82 10.98 -6.56
CA LEU A 93 -2.38 11.95 -7.55
C LEU A 93 -1.78 11.24 -8.77
N LYS A 94 -1.89 11.87 -9.95
CA LYS A 94 -1.38 11.33 -11.22
C LYS A 94 0.15 11.39 -11.29
N ASP A 95 0.75 12.48 -10.79
CA ASP A 95 2.20 12.62 -10.74
C ASP A 95 2.79 11.74 -9.64
N LYS A 96 3.89 11.06 -9.96
CA LYS A 96 4.52 10.11 -9.03
C LYS A 96 5.16 10.80 -7.83
N PHE A 97 5.76 11.97 -8.03
CA PHE A 97 6.45 12.70 -6.96
C PHE A 97 5.45 13.38 -6.04
N GLU A 98 4.41 14.00 -6.59
CA GLU A 98 3.31 14.55 -5.79
C GLU A 98 2.60 13.44 -5.00
N ASN A 99 2.31 12.30 -5.64
CA ASN A 99 1.67 11.17 -4.98
C ASN A 99 2.54 10.56 -3.87
N LEU A 100 3.88 10.60 -4.01
CA LEU A 100 4.78 10.22 -2.92
C LEU A 100 4.60 11.15 -1.72
N GLY A 101 4.51 12.47 -1.94
CA GLY A 101 4.25 13.44 -0.87
C GLY A 101 2.91 13.19 -0.16
N ALA A 102 1.85 12.98 -0.94
CA ALA A 102 0.53 12.66 -0.41
C ALA A 102 0.52 11.34 0.40
N ARG A 103 1.24 10.31 -0.06
CA ARG A 103 1.34 9.03 0.66
C ARG A 103 2.04 9.16 2.02
N LEU A 104 3.08 9.98 2.10
CA LEU A 104 3.76 10.23 3.38
C LEU A 104 2.79 10.80 4.43
N LEU A 105 1.94 11.75 4.03
CA LEU A 105 0.90 12.28 4.91
C LEU A 105 -0.15 11.23 5.28
N GLN A 106 -0.57 10.38 4.34
CA GLN A 106 -1.53 9.30 4.62
C GLN A 106 -0.99 8.30 5.65
N ASP A 107 0.31 7.99 5.59
CA ASP A 107 0.97 7.09 6.54
C ASP A 107 1.03 7.71 7.93
N VAL A 108 1.39 9.00 8.03
CA VAL A 108 1.40 9.73 9.30
C VAL A 108 -0.01 9.83 9.90
N ALA A 109 -1.00 10.16 9.07
CA ALA A 109 -2.40 10.23 9.51
C ALA A 109 -2.90 8.87 9.99
N SER A 110 -2.58 7.79 9.28
CA SER A 110 -2.98 6.42 9.66
C SER A 110 -2.33 5.99 10.97
N LYS A 111 -1.04 6.28 11.14
CA LYS A 111 -0.32 5.95 12.38
C LYS A 111 -0.81 6.76 13.57
N THR A 112 -1.14 8.03 13.36
CA THR A 112 -1.76 8.88 14.39
C THR A 112 -3.13 8.34 14.79
N ASN A 113 -3.92 7.87 13.83
CA ASN A 113 -5.21 7.25 14.10
C ASN A 113 -5.09 5.97 14.94
N GLU A 114 -4.07 5.14 14.66
CA GLU A 114 -3.82 3.90 15.40
C GLU A 114 -3.38 4.14 16.85
N VAL A 115 -2.62 5.21 17.10
CA VAL A 115 -2.10 5.52 18.44
C VAL A 115 -3.10 6.32 19.28
N ALA A 116 -3.68 7.38 18.72
CA ALA A 116 -4.49 8.34 19.48
C ALA A 116 -6.00 8.22 19.22
N GLY A 117 -6.42 7.69 18.06
CA GLY A 117 -7.84 7.60 17.67
C GLY A 117 -8.54 8.94 17.39
N ASP A 118 -7.86 10.06 17.65
CA ASP A 118 -8.29 11.45 17.42
C ASP A 118 -7.05 12.29 17.05
N GLY A 119 -7.24 13.43 16.40
CA GLY A 119 -6.16 14.35 16.03
C GLY A 119 -5.50 14.05 14.69
N THR A 120 -6.02 13.11 13.91
CA THR A 120 -5.53 12.81 12.54
C THR A 120 -5.57 14.04 11.64
N THR A 121 -6.70 14.77 11.68
CA THR A 121 -6.90 15.99 10.90
C THR A 121 -6.00 17.12 11.41
N THR A 122 -5.80 17.19 12.73
CA THR A 122 -4.87 18.16 13.35
C THR A 122 -3.42 17.86 12.97
N ALA A 123 -3.00 16.59 12.96
CA ALA A 123 -1.66 16.20 12.53
C ALA A 123 -1.42 16.52 11.06
N THR A 124 -2.39 16.24 10.19
CA THR A 124 -2.29 16.58 8.75
C THR A 124 -2.27 18.09 8.51
N CYS A 125 -3.07 18.85 9.27
CA CYS A 125 -3.12 20.31 9.14
C CYS A 125 -1.88 21.01 9.74
N HIS A 126 -1.35 20.51 10.86
CA HIS A 126 -0.14 21.06 11.48
C HIS A 126 1.09 20.89 10.58
N LEU A 127 1.19 19.76 9.88
CA LEU A 127 2.25 19.52 8.90
C LEU A 127 2.21 20.47 7.69
N TYR A 128 1.06 21.06 7.41
CA TYR A 128 0.90 22.04 6.33
C TYR A 128 1.10 23.49 6.80
N THR A 129 0.84 23.79 8.08
CA THR A 129 0.83 25.16 8.61
C THR A 129 2.15 25.61 9.23
N SER A 130 3.17 24.74 9.28
CA SER A 130 4.53 25.13 9.63
C SER A 130 5.24 25.80 8.46
N GLU A 131 4.84 27.04 8.16
CA GLU A 131 5.76 28.08 7.67
C GLU A 131 6.43 28.77 8.86
#